data_AF-A0A7W8ND23-F1
#
_entry.id   AF-A0A7W8ND23-F1
#
_cell.length_a   1.000
_cell.length_b   1.000
_cell.length_c   1.000
_cell.angle_alpha   90.00
_cell.angle_beta   90.00
_cell.angle_gamma   90.00
#
_symmetry.space_group_name_H-M   'P 1'
#
loop_
_entity.id
_entity.type
_entity.pdbx_description
1 polymer ?
#
loop_
_entity_poly.entity_id
_entity_poly.type
_entity_poly.pdbx_seq_one_letter_code
_entity_poly.pdbx_strand_id
1 'polypeptide(L)'
;MPADQTAARFRRLPALLLLGSLAWAAAQGSGSPSYYPHTPGRHWTYSNGETQVVGPAVTHRGVRVVPISHQFGGKTFTQDLLEFRADGSVWLRGVHAGGRLGWYPAPLNVYPPAPLTPGQRWTSVSGTLKSSSAVTGVAAIDTAGGKYNALSIRTETSVGGQISVQTVYLVPGLGVVRYETADGSRIDLLR
;
A
#
# COMPACT_ATOMS: atom_id res chain seq x y z
N MET A 1 91.57 -12.12 -6.96
CA MET A 1 91.62 -13.44 -7.63
C MET A 1 91.24 -14.51 -6.60
N PRO A 2 90.52 -15.59 -6.95
CA PRO A 2 89.14 -15.72 -7.42
C PRO A 2 88.19 -16.33 -6.34
N ALA A 3 86.89 -16.44 -6.69
CA ALA A 3 85.80 -17.40 -6.33
C ALA A 3 85.79 -18.10 -4.93
N ASP A 4 84.65 -18.29 -4.26
CA ASP A 4 83.43 -18.88 -4.81
C ASP A 4 82.17 -18.60 -3.95
N GLN A 5 81.01 -18.55 -4.60
CA GLN A 5 79.69 -18.34 -4.02
C GLN A 5 78.99 -19.69 -3.79
N THR A 6 78.26 -19.85 -2.69
CA THR A 6 77.10 -20.77 -2.68
C THR A 6 75.98 -20.30 -1.74
N ALA A 7 74.96 -19.73 -2.39
CA ALA A 7 73.52 -19.74 -2.10
C ALA A 7 72.98 -19.87 -0.66
N ALA A 8 72.17 -18.88 -0.25
CA ALA A 8 70.81 -19.14 0.24
C ALA A 8 69.89 -17.95 -0.08
N ARG A 9 68.67 -18.28 -0.48
CA ARG A 9 67.79 -17.48 -1.34
C ARG A 9 66.83 -16.56 -0.58
N PHE A 10 66.70 -15.35 -1.11
CA PHE A 10 65.50 -14.51 -1.29
C PHE A 10 64.23 -14.81 -0.47
N ARG A 11 63.77 -13.79 0.27
CA ARG A 11 62.33 -13.57 0.49
C ARG A 11 62.01 -12.09 0.25
N ARG A 12 61.53 -11.77 -0.95
CA ARG A 12 60.93 -10.47 -1.32
C ARG A 12 59.41 -10.64 -1.33
N LEU A 13 58.69 -9.77 -0.61
CA LEU A 13 57.31 -9.34 -0.91
C LEU A 13 57.35 -8.47 -2.19
N PRO A 14 56.30 -8.38 -3.05
CA PRO A 14 54.98 -7.84 -2.68
C PRO A 14 53.72 -8.28 -3.51
N ALA A 15 52.54 -7.84 -3.03
CA ALA A 15 51.34 -7.34 -3.74
C ALA A 15 50.51 -8.18 -4.76
N LEU A 16 49.18 -8.16 -4.51
CA LEU A 16 48.02 -8.20 -5.43
C LEU A 16 47.76 -9.44 -6.32
N LEU A 17 46.66 -10.17 -6.06
CA LEU A 17 45.45 -10.26 -6.91
C LEU A 17 44.50 -11.41 -6.48
N LEU A 18 43.21 -11.20 -6.79
CA LEU A 18 42.07 -12.14 -6.89
C LEU A 18 41.28 -12.40 -5.59
N LEU A 19 40.20 -11.66 -5.28
CA LEU A 19 38.84 -11.76 -5.88
C LEU A 19 38.38 -13.22 -6.00
N GLY A 20 37.72 -13.72 -4.95
CA GLY A 20 37.11 -15.05 -4.92
C GLY A 20 35.95 -15.12 -3.94
N SER A 21 34.73 -14.94 -4.46
CA SER A 21 33.47 -15.51 -3.99
C SER A 21 33.03 -15.27 -2.53
N LEU A 22 32.47 -14.10 -2.26
CA LEU A 22 31.34 -13.92 -1.33
C LEU A 22 30.14 -13.39 -2.11
N ALA A 23 29.65 -14.22 -3.04
CA ALA A 23 28.38 -14.01 -3.71
C ALA A 23 27.36 -15.01 -3.13
N TRP A 24 26.94 -14.80 -1.90
CA TRP A 24 25.80 -15.53 -1.35
C TRP A 24 25.03 -14.71 -0.31
N ALA A 25 24.38 -13.64 -0.78
CA ALA A 25 23.19 -13.04 -0.14
C ALA A 25 22.59 -11.94 -1.04
N ALA A 26 22.27 -12.26 -2.30
CA ALA A 26 21.44 -11.40 -3.15
C ALA A 26 20.21 -12.18 -3.61
N ALA A 27 19.45 -12.68 -2.64
CA ALA A 27 18.12 -13.26 -2.87
C ALA A 27 17.24 -13.07 -1.62
N GLN A 28 17.22 -11.85 -1.08
CA GLN A 28 16.03 -11.39 -0.37
C GLN A 28 15.38 -10.40 -1.31
N GLY A 29 14.22 -10.77 -1.86
CA GLY A 29 13.42 -9.91 -2.72
C GLY A 29 12.95 -8.69 -1.94
N SER A 30 13.78 -7.65 -1.88
CA SER A 30 13.40 -6.31 -1.47
C SER A 30 12.64 -5.66 -2.63
N GLY A 31 11.45 -6.19 -2.92
CA GLY A 31 10.46 -5.40 -3.65
C GLY A 31 10.16 -4.19 -2.77
N SER A 32 10.48 -2.99 -3.25
CA SER A 32 10.04 -1.75 -2.59
C SER A 32 8.55 -1.88 -2.26
N PRO A 33 8.12 -1.65 -1.01
CA PRO A 33 6.73 -1.83 -0.66
C PRO A 33 5.87 -0.98 -1.59
N SER A 34 4.88 -1.62 -2.24
CA SER A 34 3.99 -0.93 -3.18
C SER A 34 3.36 0.27 -2.49
N TYR A 35 3.36 1.43 -3.14
CA TYR A 35 2.84 2.68 -2.57
C TYR A 35 1.41 2.49 -2.02
N TYR A 36 0.59 1.70 -2.73
CA TYR A 36 -0.70 1.18 -2.28
C TYR A 36 -0.60 -0.34 -2.07
N PRO A 37 -0.39 -0.82 -0.82
CA PRO A 37 -0.14 -2.23 -0.57
C PRO A 37 -1.34 -3.12 -0.91
N HIS A 38 -1.07 -4.19 -1.67
CA HIS A 38 -2.11 -5.10 -2.16
C HIS A 38 -1.59 -6.54 -2.33
N THR A 39 -0.57 -6.91 -1.56
CA THR A 39 -0.06 -8.29 -1.52
C THR A 39 -1.12 -9.20 -0.86
N PRO A 40 -1.55 -10.30 -1.50
CA PRO A 40 -2.49 -11.24 -0.90
C PRO A 40 -2.03 -11.72 0.49
N GLY A 41 -2.96 -11.84 1.44
CA GLY A 41 -2.70 -12.22 2.82
C GLY A 41 -2.29 -11.07 3.75
N ARG A 42 -1.94 -9.90 3.19
CA ARG A 42 -1.78 -8.67 3.99
C ARG A 42 -3.11 -8.35 4.67
N HIS A 43 -3.03 -7.90 5.92
CA HIS A 43 -4.20 -7.48 6.67
C HIS A 43 -3.87 -6.31 7.60
N TRP A 44 -4.90 -5.57 7.98
CA TRP A 44 -4.84 -4.46 8.94
C TRP A 44 -5.98 -4.61 9.93
N THR A 45 -5.68 -4.56 11.23
CA THR A 45 -6.72 -4.56 12.28
C THR A 45 -6.87 -3.15 12.85
N TYR A 46 -8.11 -2.69 12.98
CA TYR A 46 -8.46 -1.36 13.45
C TYR A 46 -9.18 -1.37 14.81
N SER A 47 -9.16 -0.23 15.50
CA SER A 47 -9.71 -0.06 16.85
C SER A 47 -11.23 -0.27 16.97
N ASN A 48 -11.96 -0.21 15.85
CA ASN A 48 -13.39 -0.54 15.77
C ASN A 48 -13.65 -2.06 15.69
N GLY A 49 -12.61 -2.90 15.74
CA GLY A 49 -12.71 -4.35 15.59
C GLY A 49 -12.73 -4.83 14.13
N GLU A 50 -12.61 -3.93 13.16
CA GLU A 50 -12.51 -4.27 11.76
C GLU A 50 -11.12 -4.87 11.46
N THR A 51 -11.10 -5.92 10.63
CA THR A 51 -9.89 -6.42 9.98
C THR A 51 -10.09 -6.37 8.48
N GLN A 52 -9.25 -5.58 7.80
CA GLN A 52 -9.19 -5.57 6.35
C GLN A 52 -8.20 -6.62 5.86
N VAL A 53 -8.59 -7.46 4.90
CA VAL A 53 -7.75 -8.56 4.40
C VAL A 53 -7.67 -8.50 2.88
N VAL A 54 -6.45 -8.48 2.36
CA VAL A 54 -6.18 -8.55 0.92
C VAL A 54 -6.32 -9.99 0.44
N GLY A 55 -7.27 -10.23 -0.46
CA GLY A 55 -7.46 -11.50 -1.13
C GLY A 55 -6.49 -11.72 -2.30
N PRO A 56 -6.41 -12.94 -2.84
CA PRO A 56 -5.75 -13.18 -4.12
C PRO A 56 -6.49 -12.44 -5.24
N ALA A 57 -5.74 -11.96 -6.23
CA ALA A 57 -6.33 -11.33 -7.40
C ALA A 57 -7.21 -12.33 -8.16
N VAL A 58 -8.40 -11.89 -8.55
CA VAL A 58 -9.40 -12.66 -9.30
C VAL A 58 -9.81 -11.90 -10.55
N THR A 59 -10.28 -12.61 -11.57
CA THR A 59 -10.85 -11.97 -12.76
C THR A 59 -12.37 -11.92 -12.61
N HIS A 60 -12.94 -10.73 -12.67
CA HIS A 60 -14.38 -10.51 -12.66
C HIS A 60 -14.77 -9.67 -13.88
N ARG A 61 -15.71 -10.16 -14.70
CA ARG A 61 -16.15 -9.48 -15.94
C ARG A 61 -14.98 -9.06 -16.85
N GLY A 62 -13.98 -9.92 -16.99
CA GLY A 62 -12.78 -9.66 -17.80
C GLY A 62 -11.76 -8.71 -17.18
N VAL A 63 -12.02 -8.17 -15.98
CA VAL A 63 -11.09 -7.29 -15.26
C VAL A 63 -10.43 -8.06 -14.13
N ARG A 64 -9.09 -7.98 -14.05
CA ARG A 64 -8.34 -8.44 -12.88
C ARG A 64 -8.52 -7.47 -11.71
N VAL A 65 -9.11 -7.94 -10.63
CA VAL A 65 -9.34 -7.17 -9.40
C VAL A 65 -8.73 -7.87 -8.19
N VAL A 66 -8.32 -7.09 -7.21
CA VAL A 66 -7.85 -7.54 -5.90
C VAL A 66 -8.97 -7.26 -4.89
N PRO A 67 -9.54 -8.29 -4.26
CA PRO A 67 -10.56 -8.12 -3.25
C PRO A 67 -9.96 -7.64 -1.93
N ILE A 68 -10.53 -6.60 -1.31
CA ILE A 68 -10.23 -6.19 0.07
C ILE A 68 -11.45 -6.52 0.92
N SER A 69 -11.32 -7.50 1.80
CA SER A 69 -12.44 -7.96 2.64
C SER A 69 -12.45 -7.20 3.96
N HIS A 70 -13.59 -6.62 4.33
CA HIS A 70 -13.80 -5.94 5.60
C HIS A 70 -14.48 -6.91 6.56
N GLN A 71 -13.76 -7.31 7.61
CA GLN A 71 -14.19 -8.37 8.51
C GLN A 71 -14.41 -7.84 9.93
N PHE A 72 -15.45 -8.32 10.62
CA PHE A 72 -15.62 -8.13 12.06
C PHE A 72 -15.81 -9.51 12.70
N GLY A 73 -15.03 -9.80 13.74
CA GLY A 73 -15.03 -11.13 14.37
C GLY A 73 -14.73 -12.27 13.39
N GLY A 74 -13.87 -12.02 12.38
CA GLY A 74 -13.50 -13.00 11.34
C GLY A 74 -14.55 -13.23 10.25
N LYS A 75 -15.71 -12.58 10.32
CA LYS A 75 -16.75 -12.66 9.28
C LYS A 75 -16.63 -11.48 8.32
N THR A 76 -16.59 -11.75 7.02
CA THR A 76 -16.65 -10.69 5.98
C THR A 76 -18.03 -10.06 5.91
N PHE A 77 -18.10 -8.74 6.05
CA PHE A 77 -19.33 -7.94 5.93
C PHE A 77 -19.44 -7.29 4.55
N THR A 78 -18.35 -6.70 4.09
CA THR A 78 -18.22 -6.12 2.75
C THR A 78 -16.89 -6.54 2.14
N GLN A 79 -16.81 -6.46 0.82
CA GLN A 79 -15.56 -6.66 0.10
C GLN A 79 -15.49 -5.71 -1.09
N ASP A 80 -14.47 -4.88 -1.11
CA ASP A 80 -14.16 -3.97 -2.21
C ASP A 80 -13.39 -4.72 -3.30
N LEU A 81 -13.76 -4.52 -4.57
CA LEU A 81 -13.08 -5.09 -5.72
C LEU A 81 -12.23 -4.01 -6.39
N LEU A 82 -10.94 -3.98 -6.06
CA LEU A 82 -10.01 -2.95 -6.51
C LEU A 82 -9.23 -3.38 -7.75
N GLU A 83 -9.22 -2.57 -8.79
CA GLU A 83 -8.31 -2.69 -9.93
C GLU A 83 -7.06 -1.85 -9.66
N PHE A 84 -5.92 -2.52 -9.58
CA PHE A 84 -4.60 -1.88 -9.56
C PHE A 84 -4.07 -1.80 -10.99
N ARG A 85 -3.90 -0.58 -11.51
CA ARG A 85 -3.51 -0.35 -12.90
C ARG A 85 -2.00 -0.19 -13.04
N ALA A 86 -1.52 -0.39 -14.26
CA ALA A 86 -0.08 -0.30 -14.59
C ALA A 86 0.51 1.10 -14.37
N ASP A 87 -0.32 2.15 -14.44
CA ASP A 87 0.08 3.52 -14.11
C ASP A 87 0.21 3.78 -12.60
N GLY A 88 -0.05 2.78 -11.76
CA GLY A 88 0.01 2.87 -10.30
C GLY A 88 -1.27 3.40 -9.64
N SER A 89 -2.33 3.68 -10.40
CA SER A 89 -3.62 4.10 -9.84
C SER A 89 -4.46 2.93 -9.32
N VAL A 90 -5.37 3.22 -8.40
CA VAL A 90 -6.26 2.25 -7.75
C VAL A 90 -7.72 2.63 -7.98
N TRP A 91 -8.49 1.70 -8.52
CA TRP A 91 -9.88 1.95 -8.93
C TRP A 91 -10.84 0.95 -8.31
N LEU A 92 -11.92 1.43 -7.70
CA LEU A 92 -13.00 0.59 -7.21
C LEU A 92 -13.92 0.20 -8.37
N ARG A 93 -13.98 -1.10 -8.67
CA ARG A 93 -14.83 -1.66 -9.74
C ARG A 93 -16.19 -2.10 -9.22
N GLY A 94 -16.26 -2.52 -7.97
CA GLY A 94 -17.49 -2.96 -7.35
C GLY A 94 -17.32 -3.29 -5.88
N VAL A 95 -18.44 -3.54 -5.22
CA VAL A 95 -18.50 -3.89 -3.80
C VAL A 95 -19.42 -5.10 -3.65
N HIS A 96 -18.93 -6.14 -2.99
CA HIS A 96 -19.77 -7.20 -2.45
C HIS A 96 -20.27 -6.77 -1.07
N ALA A 97 -21.59 -6.63 -0.90
CA ALA A 97 -22.20 -6.31 0.38
C ALA A 97 -23.58 -6.98 0.48
N GLY A 98 -23.94 -7.50 1.65
CA GLY A 98 -25.24 -8.14 1.87
C GLY A 98 -25.55 -9.29 0.90
N GLY A 99 -24.53 -10.06 0.49
CA GLY A 99 -24.67 -11.17 -0.46
C GLY A 99 -24.89 -10.76 -1.91
N ARG A 100 -24.76 -9.47 -2.25
CA ARG A 100 -24.93 -8.94 -3.61
C ARG A 100 -23.69 -8.23 -4.09
N LEU A 101 -23.41 -8.36 -5.38
CA LEU A 101 -22.39 -7.57 -6.08
C LEU A 101 -23.02 -6.30 -6.65
N GLY A 102 -22.61 -5.15 -6.16
CA GLY A 102 -22.74 -3.88 -6.87
C GLY A 102 -21.53 -3.69 -7.78
N TRP A 103 -21.74 -3.61 -9.09
CA TRP A 103 -20.67 -3.31 -10.06
C TRP A 103 -20.85 -1.91 -10.63
N TYR A 104 -19.82 -1.08 -10.58
CA TYR A 104 -19.89 0.28 -11.08
C TYR A 104 -19.71 0.31 -12.61
N PRO A 105 -20.65 0.91 -13.37
CA PRO A 105 -20.50 1.09 -14.82
C PRO A 105 -19.28 1.95 -15.17
N ALA A 106 -19.02 2.99 -14.37
CA ALA A 106 -17.79 3.77 -14.39
C ALA A 106 -17.01 3.50 -13.10
N PRO A 107 -15.79 2.95 -13.14
CA PRO A 107 -15.02 2.68 -11.94
C PRO A 107 -14.69 3.98 -11.19
N LEU A 108 -14.60 3.92 -9.87
CA LEU A 108 -14.27 5.08 -9.05
C LEU A 108 -12.77 5.09 -8.76
N ASN A 109 -12.10 6.20 -9.05
CA ASN A 109 -10.70 6.38 -8.70
C ASN A 109 -10.57 6.56 -7.18
N VAL A 110 -10.03 5.54 -6.50
CA VAL A 110 -9.76 5.58 -5.06
C VAL A 110 -8.49 6.37 -4.82
N TYR A 111 -7.42 6.04 -5.55
CA TYR A 111 -6.16 6.76 -5.52
C TYR A 111 -5.59 6.97 -6.93
N PRO A 112 -5.23 8.21 -7.31
CA PRO A 112 -4.53 8.46 -8.57
C PRO A 112 -3.11 7.86 -8.54
N PRO A 113 -2.36 7.90 -9.65
CA PRO A 113 -0.98 7.46 -9.66
C PRO A 113 -0.15 8.10 -8.54
N ALA A 114 0.64 7.27 -7.87
CA ALA A 114 1.60 7.71 -6.88
C ALA A 114 2.77 8.50 -7.52
N PRO A 115 3.49 9.34 -6.76
CA PRO A 115 3.21 9.71 -5.37
C PRO A 115 2.11 10.74 -5.24
N LEU A 116 1.32 10.66 -4.16
CA LEU A 116 0.38 11.70 -3.80
C LEU A 116 1.11 12.91 -3.21
N THR A 117 0.60 14.11 -3.50
CA THR A 117 1.15 15.36 -2.98
C THR A 117 0.07 16.23 -2.31
N PRO A 118 0.40 16.97 -1.23
CA PRO A 118 -0.53 17.93 -0.64
C PRO A 118 -1.10 18.91 -1.68
N GLY A 119 -2.42 19.13 -1.64
CA GLY A 119 -3.14 19.96 -2.60
C GLY A 119 -3.66 19.19 -3.83
N GLN A 120 -3.19 17.96 -4.09
CA GLN A 120 -3.72 17.13 -5.16
C GLN A 120 -5.19 16.79 -4.93
N ARG A 121 -6.00 16.84 -6.00
CA ARG A 121 -7.44 16.60 -5.97
C ARG A 121 -7.85 15.67 -7.10
N TRP A 122 -8.86 14.86 -6.88
CA TRP A 122 -9.49 14.05 -7.91
C TRP A 122 -10.97 13.85 -7.62
N THR A 123 -11.71 13.45 -8.66
CA THR A 123 -13.15 13.20 -8.57
C THR A 123 -13.49 11.96 -9.39
N SER A 124 -14.51 11.24 -8.98
CA SER A 124 -15.07 10.12 -9.72
C SER A 124 -16.59 10.13 -9.62
N VAL A 125 -17.24 9.68 -10.69
CA VAL A 125 -18.70 9.65 -10.79
C VAL A 125 -19.11 8.31 -11.39
N SER A 126 -20.09 7.66 -10.78
CA SER A 126 -20.73 6.45 -11.29
C SER A 126 -22.22 6.50 -11.00
N GLY A 127 -23.04 6.77 -12.01
CA GLY A 127 -24.47 7.00 -11.83
C GLY A 127 -24.71 8.21 -10.92
N THR A 128 -25.45 8.02 -9.83
CA THR A 128 -25.74 9.08 -8.83
C THR A 128 -24.66 9.22 -7.76
N LEU A 129 -23.66 8.34 -7.75
CA LEU A 129 -22.55 8.37 -6.81
C LEU A 129 -21.45 9.28 -7.34
N LYS A 130 -21.08 10.28 -6.54
CA LYS A 130 -19.92 11.15 -6.76
C LYS A 130 -18.97 11.03 -5.58
N SER A 131 -17.68 10.86 -5.84
CA SER A 131 -16.62 10.93 -4.83
C SER A 131 -15.64 12.03 -5.21
N SER A 132 -15.34 12.93 -4.28
CA SER A 132 -14.38 14.02 -4.43
C SER A 132 -13.33 13.89 -3.34
N SER A 133 -12.06 13.77 -3.70
CA SER A 133 -10.97 13.57 -2.75
C SER A 133 -9.89 14.64 -2.90
N ALA A 134 -9.26 15.00 -1.78
CA ALA A 134 -8.17 15.94 -1.73
C ALA A 134 -7.13 15.52 -0.69
N VAL A 135 -5.84 15.58 -1.06
CA VAL A 135 -4.75 15.50 -0.08
C VAL A 135 -4.67 16.85 0.63
N THR A 136 -5.04 16.88 1.90
CA THR A 136 -5.11 18.13 2.69
C THR A 136 -3.77 18.48 3.35
N GLY A 137 -2.87 17.51 3.50
CA GLY A 137 -1.55 17.74 4.08
C GLY A 137 -0.89 16.45 4.57
N VAL A 138 0.09 16.61 5.45
CA VAL A 138 0.73 15.53 6.21
C VAL A 138 0.43 15.74 7.68
N ALA A 139 0.11 14.66 8.40
CA ALA A 139 -0.17 14.68 9.83
C ALA A 139 0.69 13.65 10.57
N ALA A 140 1.17 14.03 11.75
CA ALA A 140 1.76 13.08 12.69
C ALA A 140 0.64 12.28 13.36
N ILE A 141 0.67 10.96 13.20
CA ILE A 141 -0.34 10.04 13.73
C ILE A 141 0.32 9.11 14.74
N ASP A 142 -0.24 9.06 15.94
CA ASP A 142 0.15 8.13 17.00
C ASP A 142 -1.00 7.16 17.24
N THR A 143 -0.72 5.87 17.11
CA THR A 143 -1.66 4.76 17.25
C THR A 143 -1.00 3.61 18.02
N ALA A 144 -1.79 2.63 18.47
CA ALA A 144 -1.24 1.39 19.02
C ALA A 144 -0.36 0.64 18.00
N GLY A 145 -0.64 0.77 16.69
CA GLY A 145 0.18 0.21 15.63
C GLY A 145 1.50 0.93 15.40
N GLY A 146 1.73 2.12 15.98
CA GLY A 146 2.97 2.89 15.83
C GLY A 146 2.76 4.38 15.57
N LYS A 147 3.88 5.08 15.33
CA LYS A 147 3.93 6.52 15.02
C LYS A 147 4.29 6.75 13.56
N TYR A 148 3.56 7.63 12.90
CA TYR A 148 3.61 7.79 11.46
C TYR A 148 3.55 9.26 11.04
N ASN A 149 4.18 9.58 9.91
CA ASN A 149 3.87 10.77 9.12
C ASN A 149 2.97 10.33 7.98
N ALA A 150 1.67 10.61 8.07
CA ALA A 150 0.66 10.12 7.14
C ALA A 150 0.11 11.26 6.28
N LEU A 151 -0.14 10.98 5.01
CA LEU A 151 -0.90 11.87 4.14
C LEU A 151 -2.35 11.89 4.60
N SER A 152 -2.88 13.08 4.87
CA SER A 152 -4.30 13.27 5.17
C SER A 152 -5.06 13.45 3.86
N ILE A 153 -6.02 12.57 3.60
CA ILE A 153 -6.85 12.59 2.39
C ILE A 153 -8.30 12.72 2.83
N ARG A 154 -8.92 13.86 2.53
CA ARG A 154 -10.33 14.09 2.80
C ARG A 154 -11.15 13.73 1.58
N THR A 155 -12.14 12.86 1.77
CA THR A 155 -13.04 12.38 0.73
C THR A 155 -14.48 12.71 1.10
N GLU A 156 -15.16 13.37 0.17
CA GLU A 156 -16.60 13.58 0.22
C GLU A 156 -17.26 12.63 -0.78
N THR A 157 -18.23 11.86 -0.30
CA THR A 157 -19.04 10.97 -1.12
C THR A 157 -20.47 11.46 -1.10
N SER A 158 -21.05 11.66 -2.29
CA SER A 158 -22.46 12.01 -2.44
C SER A 158 -23.21 10.93 -3.21
N VAL A 159 -24.35 10.51 -2.67
CA VAL A 159 -25.28 9.56 -3.32
C VAL A 159 -26.69 10.06 -3.11
N GLY A 160 -27.42 10.31 -4.20
CA GLY A 160 -28.83 10.72 -4.10
C GLY A 160 -29.06 11.97 -3.24
N GLY A 161 -28.11 12.91 -3.24
CA GLY A 161 -28.16 14.15 -2.45
C GLY A 161 -27.69 14.02 -0.99
N GLN A 162 -27.47 12.80 -0.49
CA GLN A 162 -26.82 12.59 0.81
C GLN A 162 -25.32 12.76 0.65
N ILE A 163 -24.67 13.41 1.63
CA ILE A 163 -23.22 13.64 1.63
C ILE A 163 -22.63 12.98 2.87
N SER A 164 -21.59 12.19 2.67
CA SER A 164 -20.74 11.62 3.71
C SER A 164 -19.32 12.12 3.54
N VAL A 165 -18.66 12.45 4.64
CA VAL A 165 -17.27 12.91 4.66
C VAL A 165 -16.45 11.99 5.54
N GLN A 166 -15.31 11.58 5.01
CA GLN A 166 -14.31 10.80 5.73
C GLN A 166 -12.92 11.34 5.39
N THR A 167 -12.05 11.40 6.40
CA THR A 167 -10.63 11.63 6.21
C THR A 167 -9.88 10.33 6.47
N VAL A 168 -9.01 9.93 5.56
CA VAL A 168 -8.10 8.79 5.74
C VAL A 168 -6.67 9.29 5.87
N TYR A 169 -5.90 8.64 6.73
CA TYR A 169 -4.49 8.93 6.94
C TYR A 169 -3.67 7.79 6.34
N LEU A 170 -3.08 8.03 5.18
CA LEU A 170 -2.36 7.04 4.38
C LEU A 170 -0.86 7.15 4.60
N VAL A 171 -0.20 6.03 4.90
CA VAL A 171 1.26 5.90 4.90
C VAL A 171 1.68 5.07 3.68
N PRO A 172 2.45 5.63 2.74
CA PRO A 172 2.94 4.90 1.58
C PRO A 172 3.64 3.59 1.96
N GLY A 173 3.29 2.48 1.30
CA GLY A 173 3.88 1.17 1.59
C GLY A 173 3.29 0.44 2.80
N LEU A 174 2.56 1.13 3.68
CA LEU A 174 1.86 0.56 4.83
C LEU A 174 0.35 0.48 4.63
N GLY A 175 -0.29 1.52 4.11
CA GLY A 175 -1.75 1.61 3.98
C GLY A 175 -2.36 2.67 4.91
N VAL A 176 -3.65 2.55 5.19
CA VAL A 176 -4.38 3.52 6.03
C VAL A 176 -4.10 3.23 7.50
N VAL A 177 -3.59 4.22 8.23
CA VAL A 177 -3.27 4.12 9.67
C VAL A 177 -4.35 4.71 10.57
N ARG A 178 -5.23 5.55 10.03
CA ARG A 178 -6.39 6.11 10.73
C ARG A 178 -7.49 6.46 9.73
N TYR A 179 -8.74 6.24 10.12
CA TYR A 179 -9.92 6.85 9.54
C TYR A 179 -10.49 7.85 10.54
N GLU A 180 -10.98 8.98 10.04
CA GLU A 180 -11.68 9.99 10.83
C GLU A 180 -12.99 10.38 10.12
N THR A 181 -14.11 10.28 10.81
CA THR A 181 -15.43 10.67 10.29
C THR A 181 -15.70 12.15 10.52
N ALA A 182 -16.73 12.70 9.87
CA ALA A 182 -17.07 14.13 9.94
C ALA A 182 -17.35 14.66 11.37
N ASP A 183 -17.79 13.78 12.26
CA ASP A 183 -18.04 14.06 13.69
C ASP A 183 -16.75 14.00 14.56
N GLY A 184 -15.60 13.70 13.96
CA GLY A 184 -14.32 13.56 14.65
C GLY A 184 -14.07 12.20 15.27
N SER A 185 -14.96 11.21 15.09
CA SER A 185 -14.72 9.84 15.56
C SER A 185 -13.53 9.23 14.79
N ARG A 186 -12.63 8.56 15.53
CA ARG A 186 -11.37 8.01 15.00
C ARG A 186 -11.33 6.50 15.10
N ILE A 187 -10.85 5.88 14.03
CA ILE A 187 -10.63 4.44 13.92
C ILE A 187 -9.16 4.24 13.57
N ASP A 188 -8.39 3.71 14.51
CA ASP A 188 -6.93 3.68 14.47
C ASP A 188 -6.41 2.30 14.13
N LEU A 189 -5.30 2.25 13.40
CA LEU A 189 -4.57 1.01 13.17
C LEU A 189 -4.01 0.47 14.49
N LEU A 190 -4.25 -0.81 14.71
CA LEU A 190 -3.66 -1.56 15.83
C LEU A 190 -2.45 -2.38 15.40
N ARG A 191 -2.52 -3.01 14.22
CA ARG A 191 -1.48 -3.89 13.65
C ARG A 191 -1.74 -4.19 12.18
#